data_AF-A0A139CXW4-F1
#
_entry.id   AF-A0A139CXW4-F1
#
_cell.length_a   1.000
_cell.length_b   1.000
_cell.length_c   1.000
_cell.angle_alpha   90.00
_cell.angle_beta   90.00
_cell.angle_gamma   90.00
#
_symmetry.space_group_name_H-M   'P 1'
#
loop_
_entity.id
_entity.type
_entity.pdbx_description
1 polymer ?
#
loop_
_entity_poly.entity_id
_entity_poly.type
_entity_poly.pdbx_seq_one_letter_code
_entity_poly.pdbx_strand_id
1 'polypeptide(L)'
;MAIDSSSDIKTITDMNRKRLLSVSSELIKDIHDKISVKRFRTSEHDNAKLQYMRVLIQALQTHNQILKDGELEDVKERLDRLEKEVR
;
A
#
# COMPACT_ATOMS: atom_id res chain seq x y z
N MET A 1 28.35 -19.12 6.79
CA MET A 1 27.62 -17.92 7.23
C MET A 1 26.18 -18.11 6.82
N ALA A 2 25.30 -18.41 7.78
CA ALA A 2 23.87 -18.45 7.53
C ALA A 2 23.44 -17.00 7.30
N ILE A 3 23.03 -16.68 6.08
CA ILE A 3 22.30 -15.45 5.81
C ILE A 3 20.95 -15.69 6.46
N ASP A 4 20.76 -15.14 7.66
CA ASP A 4 19.47 -15.06 8.32
C ASP A 4 18.58 -14.15 7.48
N SER A 5 17.93 -14.75 6.49
CA SER A 5 16.97 -14.10 5.59
C SER A 5 15.59 -13.93 6.22
N SER A 6 15.49 -14.10 7.54
CA SER A 6 14.21 -14.07 8.27
C SER A 6 13.83 -12.71 8.86
N SER A 7 14.69 -11.69 8.82
CA SER A 7 14.42 -10.44 9.57
C SER A 7 13.51 -9.42 8.87
N ASP A 8 13.29 -9.52 7.55
CA ASP A 8 12.60 -8.46 6.79
C ASP A 8 11.47 -8.94 5.86
N ILE A 9 10.94 -10.15 6.06
CA ILE A 9 9.54 -10.42 5.68
C ILE A 9 8.69 -9.96 6.87
N LYS A 10 8.65 -8.64 7.12
CA LYS A 10 7.67 -8.05 8.05
C LYS A 10 6.30 -8.32 7.47
N THR A 11 5.67 -9.35 8.03
CA THR A 11 4.39 -9.97 7.71
C THR A 11 3.41 -8.96 7.11
N ILE A 12 2.99 -9.21 5.86
CA ILE A 12 1.91 -8.46 5.17
C ILE A 12 0.56 -8.63 5.90
N THR A 13 0.50 -9.48 6.92
CA THR A 13 -0.70 -9.88 7.65
C THR A 13 -1.36 -8.76 8.46
N ASP A 14 -0.66 -7.67 8.79
CA ASP A 14 -1.24 -6.48 9.45
C ASP A 14 -1.02 -5.20 8.63
N MET A 15 -1.88 -4.99 7.64
CA MET A 15 -1.81 -3.83 6.76
C MET A 15 -2.73 -2.71 7.27
N ASN A 16 -2.22 -1.88 8.17
CA ASN A 16 -2.90 -0.64 8.58
C ASN A 16 -2.52 0.55 7.67
N ARG A 17 -3.23 1.68 7.81
CA ARG A 17 -3.03 2.89 6.97
C ARG A 17 -1.58 3.39 6.97
N LYS A 18 -0.90 3.36 8.12
CA LYS A 18 0.50 3.80 8.24
C LYS A 18 1.44 2.86 7.48
N ARG A 19 1.22 1.54 7.58
CA ARG A 19 1.99 0.54 6.84
C ARG A 19 1.76 0.66 5.33
N LEU A 20 0.51 0.84 4.93
CA LEU A 20 0.12 1.07 3.53
C LEU A 20 0.85 2.27 2.92
N LEU A 21 0.96 3.38 3.66
CA LEU A 21 1.72 4.57 3.24
C LEU A 21 3.23 4.32 3.13
N SER A 22 3.81 3.53 4.04
CA SER A 22 5.23 3.16 3.97
C SER A 22 5.52 2.35 2.71
N VAL A 23 4.73 1.30 2.47
CA VAL A 23 4.91 0.41 1.31
C VAL A 23 4.67 1.16 0.00
N SER A 24 3.65 2.03 -0.07
CA SER A 24 3.41 2.83 -1.27
C SER A 24 4.56 3.83 -1.52
N SER A 25 5.13 4.42 -0.48
CA SER A 25 6.26 5.34 -0.59
C SER A 25 7.53 4.65 -1.07
N GLU A 26 7.81 3.44 -0.57
CA GLU A 26 8.91 2.59 -1.05
C GLU A 26 8.75 2.24 -2.54
N LEU A 27 7.54 1.85 -2.97
CA LEU A 27 7.26 1.56 -4.38
C LEU A 27 7.42 2.79 -5.28
N ILE A 28 6.94 3.95 -4.83
CA ILE A 28 7.09 5.21 -5.57
C ILE A 28 8.57 5.54 -5.72
N LYS A 29 9.37 5.38 -4.66
CA LYS A 29 10.81 5.60 -4.71
C LYS A 29 11.50 4.66 -5.70
N ASP A 30 11.19 3.36 -5.65
CA ASP A 30 11.74 2.35 -6.57
C ASP A 30 11.46 2.68 -8.04
N ILE A 31 10.24 3.13 -8.35
CA ILE A 31 9.86 3.52 -9.71
C ILE A 31 10.55 4.84 -10.08
N HIS A 32 10.54 5.83 -9.18
CA HIS A 32 11.17 7.12 -9.39
C HIS A 32 12.67 6.99 -9.68
N ASP A 33 13.41 6.23 -8.87
CA ASP A 33 14.85 6.03 -9.05
C ASP A 33 15.16 5.37 -10.40
N LYS A 34 14.26 4.52 -10.91
CA LYS A 34 14.40 3.87 -12.21
C LYS A 34 14.11 4.78 -13.40
N ILE A 35 13.19 5.73 -13.27
CA ILE A 35 12.86 6.67 -14.36
C ILE A 35 13.77 7.92 -14.36
N SER A 36 14.31 8.28 -13.20
CA SER A 36 15.09 9.52 -13.02
C SER A 36 16.57 9.38 -13.41
N VAL A 37 17.02 8.21 -13.88
CA VAL A 37 18.37 8.04 -14.42
C VAL A 37 18.53 8.78 -15.75
N LYS A 38 19.72 9.39 -15.97
CA LYS A 38 20.06 10.18 -17.17
C LYS A 38 19.81 9.48 -18.50
N ARG A 39 19.87 8.14 -18.52
CA ARG A 39 19.47 7.30 -19.65
C ARG A 39 18.68 6.10 -19.14
N PHE A 40 17.41 6.05 -19.49
CA PHE A 40 16.58 4.89 -19.21
C PHE A 40 17.06 3.68 -20.05
N ARG A 41 17.29 2.55 -19.40
CA ARG A 41 17.62 1.28 -20.05
C ARG A 41 16.70 0.19 -19.53
N THR A 42 15.91 -0.40 -20.42
CA THR A 42 15.03 -1.52 -20.09
C THR A 42 15.83 -2.83 -20.06
N SER A 43 15.73 -3.56 -18.95
CA SER A 43 16.14 -4.96 -18.84
C SER A 43 14.94 -5.88 -19.10
N GLU A 44 15.15 -7.08 -19.63
CA GLU A 44 14.06 -8.07 -19.81
C GLU A 44 13.39 -8.43 -18.48
N HIS A 45 14.16 -8.45 -17.40
CA HIS A 45 13.66 -8.70 -16.04
C HIS A 45 12.79 -7.55 -15.50
N ASP A 46 12.86 -6.37 -16.11
CA ASP A 46 12.05 -5.23 -15.70
C ASP A 46 10.57 -5.43 -15.98
N ASN A 47 10.24 -6.15 -17.06
CA ASN A 47 8.85 -6.38 -17.43
C ASN A 47 8.15 -7.22 -16.35
N ALA A 48 8.78 -8.31 -15.92
CA ALA A 48 8.27 -9.14 -14.82
C ALA A 48 8.15 -8.33 -13.51
N LYS A 49 9.20 -7.56 -13.14
CA LYS A 49 9.17 -6.71 -11.94
C LYS A 49 8.02 -5.69 -11.99
N LEU A 50 7.81 -5.04 -13.13
CA LEU A 50 6.74 -4.06 -13.35
C LEU A 50 5.34 -4.70 -13.25
N GLN A 51 5.17 -5.92 -13.74
CA GLN A 51 3.91 -6.66 -13.59
C GLN A 51 3.58 -6.93 -12.12
N TYR A 52 4.55 -7.42 -11.34
CA TYR A 52 4.37 -7.62 -9.89
C TYR A 52 4.09 -6.31 -9.16
N MET A 53 4.83 -5.23 -9.49
CA MET A 53 4.57 -3.91 -8.92
C MET A 53 3.15 -3.42 -9.22
N ARG A 54 2.65 -3.63 -10.44
CA ARG A 54 1.27 -3.27 -10.81
C ARG A 54 0.24 -4.06 -10.02
N VAL A 55 0.42 -5.37 -9.86
CA VAL A 55 -0.46 -6.21 -9.02
C VAL A 55 -0.43 -5.75 -7.56
N LEU A 56 0.74 -5.42 -7.03
CA LEU A 56 0.88 -4.92 -5.68
C LEU A 56 0.18 -3.55 -5.51
N ILE A 57 0.34 -2.62 -6.45
CA ILE A 57 -0.38 -1.34 -6.44
C ILE A 57 -1.89 -1.57 -6.39
N GLN A 58 -2.41 -2.51 -7.20
CA GLN A 58 -3.83 -2.84 -7.20
C GLN A 58 -4.29 -3.38 -5.85
N ALA A 59 -3.52 -4.28 -5.23
CA ALA A 59 -3.82 -4.79 -3.89
C ALA A 59 -3.81 -3.69 -2.82
N LEU A 60 -2.83 -2.78 -2.86
CA LEU A 60 -2.75 -1.63 -1.94
C LEU A 60 -3.93 -0.68 -2.13
N GLN A 61 -4.37 -0.43 -3.37
CA GLN A 61 -5.54 0.40 -3.67
C GLN A 61 -6.83 -0.22 -3.12
N THR A 62 -7.05 -1.51 -3.36
CA THR A 62 -8.20 -2.25 -2.83
C THR A 62 -8.21 -2.22 -1.30
N HIS A 63 -7.06 -2.43 -0.66
CA HIS A 63 -6.95 -2.39 0.79
C HIS A 63 -7.22 -1.01 1.38
N ASN A 64 -6.74 0.06 0.73
CA ASN A 64 -7.06 1.44 1.12
C ASN A 64 -8.56 1.70 1.08
N GLN A 65 -9.23 1.19 0.05
CA GLN A 65 -10.68 1.38 -0.10
C GLN A 65 -11.44 0.69 1.03
N ILE A 66 -11.09 -0.55 1.37
CA ILE A 66 -11.68 -1.28 2.50
C ILE A 66 -11.49 -0.49 3.82
N LEU A 67 -10.30 0.06 4.06
CA LEU A 67 -10.05 0.87 5.25
C LEU A 67 -10.90 2.15 5.28
N LYS A 68 -11.03 2.85 4.15
CA LYS A 68 -11.86 4.06 4.04
C LYS A 68 -13.34 3.76 4.22
N ASP A 69 -13.81 2.64 3.68
CA ASP A 69 -15.21 2.24 3.79
C ASP A 69 -15.56 1.95 5.25
N GLY A 70 -14.67 1.28 5.99
CA GLY A 70 -14.82 1.09 7.45
C GLY A 70 -14.81 2.41 8.24
N GLU A 71 -13.86 3.31 7.95
CA GLU A 71 -13.82 4.65 8.59
C GLU A 71 -15.12 5.44 8.33
N LEU A 72 -15.71 5.29 7.14
CA LEU A 72 -16.95 5.99 6.75
C LEU A 72 -18.18 5.39 7.42
N GLU A 73 -18.20 4.07 7.64
CA GLU A 73 -19.24 3.39 8.40
C GLU A 73 -19.22 3.82 9.88
N ASP A 74 -18.05 3.88 10.50
CA ASP A 74 -17.87 4.39 11.87
C ASP A 74 -18.39 5.84 12.03
N VAL A 75 -18.11 6.69 11.04
CA VAL A 75 -18.57 8.09 11.03
C VAL A 75 -20.10 8.15 10.91
N LYS A 76 -20.71 7.34 10.05
CA LYS A 76 -22.17 7.26 9.90
C LYS A 76 -22.82 6.82 11.21
N GLU A 77 -22.33 5.77 11.85
CA GLU A 77 -22.87 5.30 13.12
C GLU A 77 -22.79 6.35 14.24
N ARG A 78 -21.72 7.15 14.25
CA ARG A 78 -21.58 8.26 15.20
C ARG A 78 -22.56 9.40 14.90
N LEU A 79 -22.75 9.72 13.62
CA LEU A 79 -23.69 10.75 13.20
C LEU A 79 -25.13 10.35 13.53
N ASP A 80 -25.53 9.13 13.20
CA ASP A 80 -26.88 8.60 13.48
C ASP A 80 -27.20 8.60 14.98
N ARG A 81 -26.20 8.32 15.83
CA ARG A 81 -26.36 8.41 17.29
C ARG A 81 -26.62 9.84 17.73
N LEU A 82 -25.82 10.79 17.25
CA LEU A 82 -25.97 12.20 17.60
C LEU A 82 -27.30 12.78 17.08
N GLU A 83 -27.72 12.42 15.88
CA GLU A 83 -29.00 12.87 15.31
C GLU A 83 -30.21 12.32 16.09
N LYS A 84 -30.11 11.10 16.63
CA LYS A 84 -31.14 10.53 17.51
C LYS A 84 -31.17 11.17 18.89
N GLU A 85 -30.05 11.68 19.38
CA GLU A 85 -29.99 12.39 20.68
C GLU A 85 -30.49 13.83 20.60
N VAL A 86 -30.38 14.47 19.43
CA VAL A 86 -30.82 15.86 19.20
C VAL A 86 -32.32 15.96 18.85
N ARG A 87 -32.96 14.85 18.47
CA ARG A 87 -34.35 14.79 18.03
C ARG A 87 -35.29 14.28 19.11
#